data_AF-A0AA39VRQ3-F1
#
_entry.id   AF-A0AA39VRQ3-F1
#
_cell.length_a   1.000
_cell.length_b   1.000
_cell.length_c   1.000
_cell.angle_alpha   90.00
_cell.angle_beta   90.00
_cell.angle_gamma   90.00
#
_symmetry.space_group_name_H-M   'P 1'
#
loop_
_entity.id
_entity.type
_entity.pdbx_description
1 polymer ?
#
loop_
_entity_poly.entity_id
_entity_poly.type
_entity_poly.pdbx_seq_one_letter_code
_entity_poly.pdbx_strand_id
1 'polypeptide(L)'
;MLNENGEVHVTYRDDFPYNGWKLEKLARKSGLILNEKVEFKKKDFPGYHNKRGSEINCNKTFPLNECFTFKFSLSEKSAEIYDCVSDIQITKLAAVFRGVHLND
;
A
#
# COMPACT_ATOMS: atom_id res chain seq x y z
N MET A 1 8.51 0.34 -6.13
CA MET A 1 7.92 1.70 -5.98
C MET A 1 6.50 1.64 -6.49
N LEU A 2 5.61 2.49 -5.96
CA LEU A 2 4.26 2.65 -6.53
C LEU A 2 4.40 3.52 -7.78
N ASN A 3 3.78 3.12 -8.90
CA ASN A 3 3.77 3.94 -10.12
C ASN A 3 2.84 5.14 -9.94
N GLU A 4 2.92 6.14 -10.84
CA GLU A 4 2.12 7.38 -10.83
C GLU A 4 0.61 7.14 -10.64
N ASN A 5 0.07 6.07 -11.23
CA ASN A 5 -1.34 5.67 -11.13
C ASN A 5 -1.57 4.41 -10.27
N GLY A 6 -0.56 3.99 -9.52
CA GLY A 6 -0.64 2.81 -8.66
C GLY A 6 -1.46 3.10 -7.40
N GLU A 7 -2.18 2.08 -6.93
CA GLU A 7 -2.92 2.15 -5.67
C GLU A 7 -2.42 1.11 -4.67
N VAL A 8 -2.50 1.46 -3.39
CA VAL A 8 -2.32 0.54 -2.26
C VAL A 8 -3.69 0.26 -1.67
N HIS A 9 -4.14 -0.98 -1.75
CA HIS A 9 -5.42 -1.40 -1.18
C HIS A 9 -5.15 -2.14 0.13
N VAL A 10 -5.75 -1.68 1.22
CA VAL A 10 -5.63 -2.30 2.54
C VAL A 10 -7.01 -2.68 3.04
N THR A 11 -7.27 -3.99 3.12
CA THR A 11 -8.49 -4.52 3.75
C THR A 11 -8.25 -4.76 5.23
N TYR A 12 -9.09 -4.17 6.07
CA TYR A 12 -8.83 -4.06 7.50
C TYR A 12 -10.12 -3.88 8.31
N ARG A 13 -10.10 -4.34 9.57
CA ARG A 13 -11.17 -4.14 10.54
C ARG A 13 -11.03 -2.77 11.20
N ASP A 14 -12.02 -1.91 11.02
CA ASP A 14 -12.04 -0.55 11.53
C ASP A 14 -12.89 -0.36 12.79
N ASP A 15 -13.15 -1.44 13.51
CA ASP A 15 -13.74 -1.42 14.86
C ASP A 15 -12.67 -1.56 15.96
N PHE A 16 -13.05 -1.29 17.21
CA PHE A 16 -12.16 -1.48 18.36
C PHE A 16 -11.81 -2.97 18.55
N PRO A 17 -10.56 -3.32 18.92
CA PRO A 17 -9.41 -2.46 19.23
C PRO A 17 -8.58 -2.08 18.02
N TYR A 18 -8.91 -2.63 16.85
CA TYR A 18 -8.10 -2.52 15.65
C TYR A 18 -7.94 -1.06 15.28
N ASN A 19 -9.03 -0.29 15.17
CA ASN A 19 -9.03 1.14 14.79
C ASN A 19 -8.02 2.03 15.54
N GLY A 20 -7.53 1.60 16.70
CA GLY A 20 -6.39 2.20 17.41
C GLY A 20 -5.09 2.27 16.60
N TRP A 21 -4.93 1.45 15.55
CA TRP A 21 -3.78 1.49 14.63
C TRP A 21 -3.75 2.77 13.79
N LYS A 22 -4.90 3.45 13.62
CA LYS A 22 -5.03 4.72 12.91
C LYS A 22 -4.45 4.63 11.49
N LEU A 23 -4.93 3.66 10.71
CA LEU A 23 -4.42 3.31 9.38
C LEU A 23 -4.22 4.52 8.46
N GLU A 24 -5.22 5.40 8.35
CA GLU A 24 -5.14 6.62 7.52
C GLU A 24 -4.01 7.56 7.97
N LYS A 25 -3.77 7.69 9.28
CA LYS A 25 -2.68 8.51 9.81
C LYS A 25 -1.32 7.92 9.44
N LEU A 26 -1.20 6.59 9.46
CA LEU A 26 0.02 5.90 9.04
C LEU A 26 0.26 6.09 7.53
N ALA A 27 -0.77 5.87 6.71
CA ALA A 27 -0.71 6.09 5.26
C ALA A 27 -0.26 7.52 4.92
N ARG A 28 -0.85 8.53 5.55
CA ARG A 28 -0.46 9.94 5.36
C ARG A 28 1.00 10.21 5.70
N LYS A 29 1.51 9.63 6.80
CA LYS A 29 2.94 9.76 7.17
C LYS A 29 3.87 9.11 6.14
N SER A 30 3.38 8.12 5.41
CA SER A 30 4.10 7.45 4.32
C SER A 30 3.95 8.13 2.96
N GLY A 31 3.34 9.32 2.89
CA GLY A 31 3.14 10.05 1.64
C GLY A 31 1.99 9.51 0.78
N LEU A 32 1.05 8.79 1.39
CA LEU A 32 -0.15 8.28 0.74
C LEU A 32 -1.39 9.08 1.15
N ILE A 33 -2.33 9.23 0.23
CA ILE A 33 -3.64 9.85 0.47
C ILE A 33 -4.76 8.82 0.32
N LEU A 34 -5.82 8.94 1.12
CA LEU A 34 -6.99 8.07 1.01
C LEU A 34 -7.88 8.57 -0.12
N ASN A 35 -8.12 7.71 -1.12
CA ASN A 35 -9.01 8.00 -2.24
C ASN A 35 -10.41 7.46 -1.97
N GLU A 36 -10.50 6.24 -1.43
CA GLU A 36 -11.78 5.55 -1.24
C GLU A 36 -11.73 4.65 -0.01
N LYS A 37 -12.85 4.56 0.71
CA LYS A 37 -13.09 3.58 1.77
C LYS A 37 -14.38 2.83 1.44
N VAL A 38 -14.24 1.56 1.08
CA VAL A 38 -15.38 0.72 0.66
C VAL A 38 -15.61 -0.38 1.68
N GLU A 39 -16.87 -0.67 1.99
CA GLU A 39 -17.23 -1.81 2.84
C GLU A 39 -16.68 -3.12 2.23
N PHE A 40 -16.00 -3.91 3.05
CA PHE A 40 -15.54 -5.23 2.65
C PHE A 40 -16.72 -6.21 2.62
N LYS A 41 -16.95 -6.83 1.47
CA LYS A 41 -17.97 -7.86 1.30
C LYS A 41 -17.30 -9.18 0.98
N LYS A 42 -17.38 -10.15 1.90
CA LYS A 42 -16.79 -11.48 1.71
C LYS A 42 -17.19 -12.15 0.39
N LYS A 43 -18.42 -11.93 -0.07
CA LYS A 43 -18.97 -12.48 -1.32
C LYS A 43 -18.21 -12.02 -2.58
N ASP A 44 -17.53 -10.87 -2.53
CA ASP A 44 -16.78 -10.32 -3.66
C ASP A 44 -15.39 -10.99 -3.79
N PHE A 45 -15.00 -11.83 -2.84
CA PHE A 45 -13.73 -12.55 -2.82
C PHE A 45 -13.94 -14.07 -2.70
N PRO A 46 -14.28 -14.77 -3.81
CA PRO A 46 -14.42 -16.22 -3.82
C PRO A 46 -13.17 -16.92 -3.28
N GLY A 47 -13.36 -17.86 -2.36
CA GLY A 47 -12.26 -18.60 -1.73
C GLY A 47 -11.65 -17.92 -0.49
N TYR A 48 -12.02 -16.68 -0.17
CA TYR A 48 -11.55 -16.03 1.06
C TYR A 48 -12.15 -16.69 2.31
N HIS A 49 -11.27 -17.18 3.18
CA HIS A 49 -11.61 -17.77 4.47
C HIS A 49 -10.76 -17.15 5.57
N ASN A 50 -11.38 -16.32 6.40
CA ASN A 50 -10.69 -15.72 7.53
C ASN A 50 -10.50 -16.73 8.66
N LYS A 51 -9.28 -16.81 9.20
CA LYS A 51 -8.94 -17.68 10.33
C LYS A 51 -8.14 -16.93 11.37
N ARG A 52 -8.31 -17.30 12.63
CA ARG A 52 -7.49 -16.81 13.75
C ARG A 52 -6.08 -17.39 13.63
N GLY A 53 -5.09 -16.62 14.10
CA GLY A 53 -3.69 -17.03 14.22
C GLY A 53 -3.49 -18.12 15.30
N SER A 54 -2.24 -18.28 15.75
CA SER A 54 -1.89 -19.30 16.75
C SER A 54 -2.58 -19.10 18.11
N GLU A 55 -2.49 -20.10 18.97
CA GLU A 55 -3.05 -20.18 20.34
C GLU A 55 -4.54 -20.57 20.43
N ILE A 56 -5.33 -19.83 21.20
CA ILE A 56 -6.71 -20.16 21.54
C ILE A 56 -7.60 -19.99 20.31
N ASN A 57 -8.43 -21.00 20.02
CA ASN A 57 -9.31 -21.02 18.84
C ASN A 57 -8.54 -20.84 17.52
N CYS A 58 -7.29 -21.27 17.46
CA CYS A 58 -6.50 -21.32 16.25
C CYS A 58 -7.26 -22.01 15.10
N ASN A 59 -7.06 -21.52 13.89
CA ASN A 59 -7.74 -21.95 12.65
C ASN A 59 -9.27 -21.77 12.62
N LYS A 60 -9.92 -21.32 13.70
CA LYS A 60 -11.35 -20.96 13.67
C LYS A 60 -11.56 -19.59 13.02
N THR A 61 -12.76 -19.36 12.50
CA THR A 61 -13.17 -18.07 11.98
C THR A 61 -13.36 -17.03 13.10
N PHE A 62 -13.47 -15.77 12.71
CA PHE A 62 -13.86 -14.66 13.59
C PHE A 62 -14.92 -13.79 12.92
N PRO A 63 -15.72 -13.03 13.69
CA PRO A 63 -16.69 -12.11 13.12
C PRO A 63 -16.01 -11.04 12.24
N LEU A 64 -16.50 -10.91 11.01
CA LEU A 64 -16.12 -9.84 10.09
C LEU A 64 -17.10 -8.69 10.30
N ASN A 65 -16.87 -7.89 11.34
CA ASN A 65 -17.68 -6.74 11.70
C ASN A 65 -17.41 -5.58 10.72
N GLU A 66 -17.05 -4.40 11.22
CA GLU A 66 -16.73 -3.20 10.44
C GLU A 66 -15.43 -3.37 9.64
N CYS A 67 -15.46 -4.17 8.59
CA CYS A 67 -14.33 -4.40 7.69
C CYS A 67 -14.45 -3.49 6.47
N PHE A 68 -13.37 -2.80 6.11
CA PHE A 68 -13.32 -1.93 4.93
C PHE A 68 -12.06 -2.18 4.13
N THR A 69 -12.13 -1.90 2.82
CA THR A 69 -10.96 -1.75 1.96
C THR A 69 -10.70 -0.27 1.77
N PHE A 70 -9.53 0.18 2.24
CA PHE A 70 -9.02 1.53 2.06
C PHE A 70 -8.14 1.53 0.82
N LYS A 71 -8.41 2.42 -0.12
CA LYS A 71 -7.61 2.59 -1.35
C LYS A 71 -6.84 3.89 -1.24
N PHE A 72 -5.52 3.77 -1.31
CA PHE A 72 -4.61 4.90 -1.22
C PHE A 72 -3.82 5.07 -2.51
N SER A 73 -3.46 6.30 -2.86
CA SER A 73 -2.48 6.61 -3.90
C SER A 73 -1.36 7.49 -3.34
N LEU A 74 -0.32 7.72 -4.13
CA LEU A 74 0.65 8.78 -3.83
C LEU A 74 -0.06 10.13 -3.78
N SER A 75 0.36 10.97 -2.84
CA SER A 75 0.08 12.40 -2.92
C SER A 75 0.84 13.03 -4.08
N GLU A 76 0.33 14.10 -4.69
CA GLU A 76 1.03 14.84 -5.76
C GLU A 76 2.48 15.17 -5.36
N LYS A 77 2.67 15.70 -4.14
CA LYS A 77 4.00 16.02 -3.60
C LYS A 77 4.93 14.82 -3.50
N SER A 78 4.41 13.65 -3.15
CA SER A 78 5.24 12.44 -3.06
C SER A 78 5.51 11.84 -4.45
N ALA A 79 4.57 11.92 -5.38
CA ALA A 79 4.78 11.54 -6.77
C ALA A 79 5.89 12.39 -7.42
N GLU A 80 5.81 13.71 -7.31
CA GLU A 80 6.85 14.64 -7.81
C GLU A 80 8.25 14.33 -7.29
N ILE A 81 8.36 14.04 -5.99
CA ILE A 81 9.64 13.67 -5.36
C ILE A 81 10.16 12.35 -5.91
N TYR A 82 9.30 11.33 -6.04
CA TYR A 82 9.72 10.02 -6.54
C TYR A 82 10.12 10.05 -8.02
N ASP A 83 9.39 10.78 -8.86
CA ASP A 83 9.74 10.97 -10.26
C ASP A 83 11.10 11.68 -10.38
N CYS A 84 11.30 12.77 -9.64
CA CYS A 84 12.57 13.49 -9.61
C CYS A 84 13.74 12.59 -9.14
N VAL A 85 13.54 11.77 -8.10
CA VAL A 85 14.57 10.85 -7.62
C VAL A 85 14.86 9.74 -8.63
N SER A 86 13.83 9.18 -9.25
CA SER A 86 13.97 8.18 -10.31
C SER A 86 14.70 8.74 -11.53
N ASP A 87 14.37 9.95 -11.96
CA ASP A 87 15.08 10.67 -13.04
C ASP A 87 16.55 10.91 -12.70
N ILE A 88 16.85 11.31 -11.46
CA ILE A 88 18.23 11.47 -10.98
C ILE A 88 18.98 10.12 -11.01
N GLN A 89 18.34 9.02 -10.63
CA GLN A 89 18.96 7.69 -10.66
C GLN A 89 19.20 7.22 -12.11
N ILE A 90 18.23 7.39 -13.00
CA ILE A 90 18.35 7.04 -14.42
C ILE A 90 19.44 7.86 -15.10
N THR A 91 19.46 9.18 -14.87
CA THR A 91 20.48 10.06 -15.45
C THR A 91 21.89 9.72 -14.95
N LYS A 92 22.05 9.42 -13.65
CA LYS A 92 23.32 8.91 -13.10
C LYS A 92 23.73 7.59 -13.74
N LEU A 93 22.82 6.64 -13.87
CA LEU A 93 23.10 5.34 -14.50
C LEU A 93 23.49 5.50 -15.98
N ALA A 94 22.76 6.32 -16.73
CA ALA A 94 23.07 6.62 -18.13
C ALA A 94 24.43 7.33 -18.29
N ALA A 95 24.81 8.20 -17.35
CA ALA A 95 26.13 8.82 -17.35
C ALA A 95 27.27 7.80 -17.12
N VAL A 96 27.07 6.81 -16.24
CA VAL A 96 28.02 5.71 -16.05
C VAL A 96 28.21 4.92 -17.35
N PHE A 97 27.13 4.56 -18.04
CA PHE A 97 27.22 3.81 -19.30
C PHE A 97 27.84 4.61 -20.45
N ARG A 98 27.60 5.92 -20.53
CA ARG A 98 28.25 6.79 -21.52
C ARG A 98 29.75 6.96 -21.30
N GLY A 99 30.22 6.86 -20.06
CA GLY A 99 31.65 6.91 -19.72
C GLY A 99 32.43 5.64 -20.06
N VAL A 100 31.76 4.52 -20.35
CA VAL A 100 32.40 3.23 -20.70
C VAL A 100 32.75 3.14 -22.21
N HIS A 101 32.27 4.07 -23.05
CA HIS A 101 32.40 3.97 -24.52
C HIS A 101 33.48 4.87 -25.14
N LEU A 102 34.50 5.31 -24.39
CA LEU A 102 35.57 6.19 -24.89
C LEU A 102 37.00 5.65 -24.67
N ASN A 103 37.16 4.36 -24.39
CA ASN A 103 38.48 3.72 -24.38
C ASN A 103 38.42 2.43 -25.22
N ASP A 104 38.37 2.58 -26.54
CA ASP A 104 38.86 1.59 -27.52
C ASP A 104 39.28 2.32 -28.80
#